data_AF-A0A7V8QK11-F1
#
_entry.id   AF-A0A7V8QK11-F1
#
_cell.length_a   1.000
_cell.length_b   1.000
_cell.length_c   1.000
_cell.angle_alpha   90.00
_cell.angle_beta   90.00
_cell.angle_gamma   90.00
#
_symmetry.space_group_name_H-M   'P 1'
#
loop_
_entity.id
_entity.type
_entity.pdbx_description
1 polymer ?
#
loop_
_entity_poly.entity_id
_entity_poly.type
_entity_poly.pdbx_seq_one_letter_code
_entity_poly.pdbx_strand_id
1 'polypeptide(L)'
;MPVFWLMFLSLPGVGILLGSGVMYLVSELVALDLAGFLAGVLALNLLLDLALVRYQHRGLGAPTAHEPVGRIARVRHVDGAERPVQARVMLDGIRWRALSEEPLEDGGRVRVTRRDGLTLYVTPLEPGEAE
;
A
#
# COMPACT_ATOMS: atom_id res chain seq x y z
N MET A 1 60.00 -53.13 4.87
CA MET A 1 59.23 -51.90 5.16
C MET A 1 57.83 -51.88 4.51
N PRO A 2 56.87 -52.77 4.88
CA PRO A 2 55.46 -52.62 4.43
C PRO A 2 54.47 -52.21 5.54
N VAL A 3 54.82 -52.35 6.82
CA VAL A 3 53.88 -52.12 7.94
C VAL A 3 53.60 -50.63 8.20
N PHE A 4 54.58 -49.75 7.93
CA PHE A 4 54.42 -48.30 8.10
C PHE A 4 53.40 -47.68 7.12
N TRP A 5 53.23 -48.29 5.94
CA TRP A 5 52.27 -47.83 4.93
C TRP A 5 50.81 -48.20 5.25
N LEU A 6 50.58 -49.30 5.98
CA LEU A 6 49.24 -49.73 6.37
C LEU A 6 48.65 -48.89 7.54
N MET A 7 49.50 -48.30 8.39
CA MET A 7 49.05 -47.35 9.42
C MET A 7 48.66 -46.00 8.84
N PHE A 8 49.36 -45.53 7.79
CA PHE A 8 49.03 -44.27 7.11
C PHE A 8 47.74 -44.32 6.29
N LEU A 9 47.32 -45.51 5.85
CA LEU A 9 46.09 -45.69 5.08
C LEU A 9 44.83 -45.86 5.96
N SER A 10 44.98 -46.35 7.19
CA SER A 10 43.85 -46.62 8.10
C SER A 10 43.50 -45.46 9.04
N LEU A 11 44.47 -44.61 9.41
CA LEU A 11 44.24 -43.43 10.27
C LEU A 11 43.37 -42.31 9.64
N PRO A 12 43.53 -41.91 8.36
CA PRO A 12 42.64 -40.92 7.76
C PRO A 12 41.23 -41.48 7.48
N GLY A 13 41.09 -42.79 7.24
CA GLY A 13 39.79 -43.43 6.99
C GLY A 13 38.86 -43.43 8.20
N VAL A 14 39.39 -43.68 9.40
CA VAL A 14 38.60 -43.63 10.65
C VAL A 14 38.27 -42.18 11.04
N GLY A 15 39.16 -41.22 10.75
CA GLY A 15 38.91 -39.79 10.95
C GLY A 15 37.82 -39.22 10.04
N ILE A 16 37.74 -39.68 8.79
CA ILE A 16 36.71 -39.27 7.83
C ILE A 16 35.34 -39.88 8.18
N LEU A 17 35.29 -41.13 8.67
CA LEU A 17 34.03 -41.76 9.11
C LEU A 17 33.47 -41.12 10.40
N LEU A 18 34.33 -40.78 11.37
CA LEU A 18 33.90 -40.06 12.58
C LEU A 18 33.55 -38.59 12.28
N GLY A 19 34.30 -37.92 11.40
CA GLY A 19 33.99 -36.56 10.94
C GLY A 19 32.69 -36.45 10.13
N SER A 20 32.38 -37.45 9.31
CA SER A 20 31.12 -37.54 8.56
C SER A 20 29.90 -37.74 9.46
N GLY A 21 30.03 -38.47 10.57
CA GLY A 21 28.95 -38.65 11.54
C GLY A 21 28.65 -37.37 12.33
N VAL A 22 29.69 -36.61 12.69
CA VAL A 22 29.55 -35.31 13.37
C VAL A 22 29.03 -34.24 12.41
N MET A 23 29.48 -34.24 11.14
CA MET A 23 28.91 -33.34 10.12
C MET A 23 27.44 -33.62 9.83
N TYR A 24 26.96 -34.86 9.96
CA TYR A 24 25.52 -35.16 9.79
C TYR A 24 24.68 -34.61 10.95
N LEU A 25 25.13 -34.81 12.20
CA LEU A 25 24.50 -34.25 13.41
C LEU A 25 24.59 -32.72 13.48
N VAL A 26 25.71 -32.13 13.05
CA VAL A 26 25.86 -30.68 12.91
C VAL A 26 25.04 -30.16 11.74
N SER A 27 24.86 -30.92 10.65
CA SER A 27 24.02 -30.49 9.52
C SER A 27 22.54 -30.43 9.89
N GLU A 28 22.04 -31.30 10.76
CA GLU A 28 20.65 -31.23 11.23
C GLU A 28 20.43 -30.03 12.15
N LEU A 29 21.37 -29.76 13.07
CA LEU A 29 21.32 -28.58 13.93
C LEU A 29 21.47 -27.28 13.12
N VAL A 30 22.38 -27.25 12.15
CA VAL A 30 22.56 -26.11 11.24
C VAL A 30 21.36 -25.96 10.29
N ALA A 31 20.73 -27.06 9.86
CA ALA A 31 19.50 -27.01 9.07
C ALA A 31 18.31 -26.50 9.89
N LEU A 32 18.22 -26.88 11.17
CA LEU A 32 17.23 -26.35 12.11
C LEU A 32 17.45 -24.85 12.38
N ASP A 33 18.69 -24.42 12.58
CA ASP A 33 19.03 -23.00 12.76
C ASP A 33 18.74 -22.19 11.50
N LEU A 34 19.10 -22.72 10.32
CA LEU A 34 18.81 -22.07 9.04
C LEU A 34 17.30 -22.02 8.75
N ALA A 35 16.58 -23.10 9.02
CA ALA A 35 15.12 -23.14 8.87
C ALA A 35 14.42 -22.19 9.85
N GLY A 36 14.90 -22.11 11.10
CA GLY A 36 14.42 -21.18 12.11
C GLY A 36 14.67 -19.72 11.71
N PHE A 37 15.86 -19.42 11.18
CA PHE A 37 16.19 -18.10 10.66
C PHE A 37 15.28 -17.71 9.48
N LEU A 38 15.12 -18.59 8.50
CA LEU A 38 14.25 -18.36 7.34
C LEU A 38 12.77 -18.20 7.75
N ALA A 39 12.29 -19.04 8.67
CA ALA A 39 10.94 -18.95 9.22
C ALA A 39 10.73 -17.63 9.99
N GLY A 40 11.74 -17.19 10.75
CA GLY A 40 11.73 -15.91 11.46
C GLY A 40 11.68 -14.70 10.53
N VAL A 41 12.49 -14.71 9.46
CA VAL A 41 12.47 -13.66 8.42
C VAL A 41 11.13 -13.64 7.70
N LEU A 42 10.57 -14.80 7.37
CA LEU A 42 9.26 -14.90 6.73
C LEU A 42 8.15 -14.38 7.64
N ALA A 43 8.14 -14.77 8.92
CA ALA A 43 7.18 -14.31 9.91
C ALA A 43 7.28 -12.79 10.12
N LEU A 44 8.49 -12.23 10.16
CA LEU A 44 8.70 -10.80 10.28
C LEU A 44 8.16 -10.04 9.06
N ASN A 45 8.41 -10.54 7.84
CA ASN A 45 7.85 -9.94 6.63
C ASN A 45 6.31 -10.00 6.62
N LEU A 46 5.72 -11.14 6.98
CA LEU A 46 4.27 -11.29 7.10
C LEU A 46 3.66 -10.35 8.13
N LEU A 47 4.32 -10.16 9.29
CA LEU A 47 3.89 -9.22 10.31
C LEU A 47 4.00 -7.77 9.82
N LEU A 48 5.08 -7.44 9.11
CA LEU A 48 5.28 -6.13 8.53
C LEU A 48 4.21 -5.83 7.48
N ASP A 49 3.96 -6.76 6.56
CA ASP A 49 2.92 -6.67 5.54
C ASP A 49 1.53 -6.53 6.17
N LEU A 50 1.23 -7.31 7.20
CA LEU A 50 -0.05 -7.20 7.92
C LEU A 50 -0.18 -5.84 8.62
N ALA A 51 0.91 -5.32 9.19
CA ALA A 51 0.93 -4.00 9.80
C ALA A 51 0.78 -2.88 8.76
N LEU A 52 1.43 -3.01 7.60
CA LEU A 52 1.34 -2.10 6.46
C LEU A 52 -0.07 -2.10 5.86
N VAL A 53 -0.67 -3.26 5.65
CA VAL A 53 -2.06 -3.41 5.20
C VAL A 53 -3.01 -2.76 6.20
N ARG A 54 -2.85 -3.02 7.51
CA ARG A 54 -3.65 -2.36 8.56
C ARG A 54 -3.43 -0.85 8.60
N TYR A 55 -2.21 -0.39 8.35
CA TYR A 55 -1.88 1.04 8.31
C TYR A 55 -2.48 1.72 7.08
N GLN A 56 -2.42 1.10 5.90
CA GLN A 56 -3.05 1.59 4.68
C GLN A 56 -4.58 1.65 4.81
N HIS A 57 -5.19 0.65 5.47
CA HIS A 57 -6.62 0.69 5.76
C HIS A 57 -7.01 1.71 6.85
N ARG A 58 -6.11 2.04 7.80
CA ARG A 58 -6.34 3.11 8.79
C ARG A 58 -6.02 4.52 8.29
N GLY A 59 -5.15 4.65 7.29
CA GLY A 59 -4.72 5.93 6.70
C GLY A 59 -5.60 6.46 5.57
N LEU A 60 -6.50 5.65 5.02
CA LEU A 60 -7.55 6.07 4.07
C LEU A 60 -8.87 6.42 4.76
N GLY A 61 -8.82 6.70 6.07
CA GLY A 61 -9.70 7.69 6.65
C GLY A 61 -9.34 9.07 6.10
N ALA A 62 -9.57 9.31 4.80
CA ALA A 62 -10.02 10.63 4.40
C ALA A 62 -11.13 10.94 5.41
N PRO A 63 -11.03 12.06 6.17
CA PRO A 63 -11.96 12.36 7.23
C PRO A 63 -13.34 12.10 6.66
N THR A 64 -14.18 11.40 7.42
CA THR A 64 -15.59 11.12 7.15
C THR A 64 -16.24 12.43 6.71
N ALA A 65 -16.04 12.75 5.44
CA ALA A 65 -16.37 14.02 4.86
C ALA A 65 -17.84 13.82 4.61
N HIS A 66 -18.61 14.39 5.53
CA HIS A 66 -20.04 14.57 5.48
C HIS A 66 -20.47 14.55 4.03
N GLU A 67 -21.38 13.62 3.73
CA GLU A 67 -21.83 13.30 2.38
C GLU A 67 -21.92 14.58 1.53
N PRO A 68 -21.03 14.74 0.52
CA PRO A 68 -20.87 16.03 -0.14
C PRO A 68 -22.08 16.38 -1.00
N VAL A 69 -22.93 15.40 -1.31
CA VAL A 69 -24.18 15.57 -2.06
C VAL A 69 -25.12 16.53 -1.32
N GLY A 70 -25.68 17.48 -2.06
CA GLY A 70 -26.56 18.54 -1.54
C GLY A 70 -25.83 19.76 -1.01
N ARG A 71 -24.51 19.70 -0.80
CA ARG A 71 -23.73 20.81 -0.25
C ARG A 71 -23.33 21.80 -1.34
N ILE A 72 -23.07 23.04 -0.92
CA ILE A 72 -22.66 24.13 -1.81
C ILE A 72 -21.14 24.22 -1.82
N ALA A 73 -20.55 24.16 -3.01
CA ALA A 73 -19.13 24.36 -3.24
C ALA A 73 -18.90 25.65 -4.05
N ARG A 74 -17.67 26.18 -4.00
CA ARG A 74 -17.28 27.34 -4.79
C ARG A 74 -16.33 26.94 -5.90
N VAL A 75 -16.64 27.34 -7.13
CA VAL A 75 -15.76 27.13 -8.30
C VAL A 75 -14.51 27.97 -8.11
N ARG A 76 -13.35 27.33 -8.20
CA ARG A 76 -12.04 28.00 -8.12
C ARG A 76 -11.43 28.23 -9.49
N HIS A 77 -11.60 27.26 -10.37
CA HIS A 77 -11.06 27.32 -11.72
C HIS A 77 -11.85 26.39 -12.65
N VAL A 78 -12.17 26.84 -13.85
CA VAL A 78 -12.78 26.05 -14.91
C VAL A 78 -11.71 25.64 -15.93
N ASP A 79 -11.45 24.34 -16.06
CA ASP A 79 -10.40 23.72 -16.87
C ASP A 79 -10.86 23.50 -18.34
N GLY A 80 -11.58 24.46 -18.93
CA GLY A 80 -12.04 24.43 -20.33
C GLY A 80 -13.55 24.58 -20.52
N ALA A 81 -13.99 24.74 -21.78
CA ALA A 81 -15.39 24.98 -22.15
C ALA A 81 -16.09 23.78 -22.82
N GLU A 82 -15.38 22.66 -23.02
CA GLU A 82 -15.94 21.44 -23.59
C GLU A 82 -16.87 20.76 -22.58
N ARG A 83 -17.99 20.18 -23.05
CA ARG A 83 -18.93 19.45 -22.20
C ARG A 83 -18.55 17.97 -22.12
N PRO A 84 -18.55 17.36 -20.92
CA PRO A 84 -18.81 17.96 -19.61
C PRO A 84 -17.67 18.89 -19.15
N VAL A 85 -18.05 20.06 -18.62
CA VAL A 85 -17.13 21.10 -18.16
C VAL A 85 -16.37 20.59 -16.96
N GLN A 86 -15.04 20.58 -17.05
CA GLN A 86 -14.17 20.21 -15.97
C GLN A 86 -13.82 21.43 -15.13
N ALA A 87 -13.89 21.31 -13.82
CA ALA A 87 -13.55 22.40 -12.91
C ALA A 87 -12.91 21.90 -11.63
N ARG A 88 -12.29 22.82 -10.90
CA ARG A 88 -11.82 22.62 -9.52
C ARG A 88 -12.71 23.41 -8.61
N VAL A 89 -13.32 22.74 -7.64
CA VAL A 89 -14.20 23.36 -6.64
C VAL A 89 -13.57 23.27 -5.26
N MET A 90 -13.93 24.21 -4.39
CA MET A 90 -13.58 24.20 -2.98
C MET A 90 -14.83 23.85 -2.17
N LEU A 91 -14.77 22.76 -1.40
CA LEU A 91 -15.81 22.31 -0.49
C LEU A 91 -15.16 22.07 0.88
N ASP A 92 -15.64 22.75 1.92
CA ASP A 92 -15.09 22.70 3.28
C ASP A 92 -13.57 22.93 3.37
N GLY A 93 -13.04 23.81 2.52
CA GLY A 93 -11.59 24.09 2.45
C GLY A 93 -10.75 23.01 1.76
N ILE A 94 -11.38 21.94 1.25
CA ILE A 94 -10.73 20.89 0.46
C ILE A 94 -10.99 21.13 -1.02
N ARG A 95 -9.95 20.97 -1.84
CA ARG A 95 -10.05 21.08 -3.30
C ARG A 95 -10.52 19.76 -3.90
N TRP A 96 -11.56 19.82 -4.72
CA TRP A 96 -12.13 18.68 -5.42
C TRP A 96 -12.10 18.88 -6.93
N ARG A 97 -12.04 17.77 -7.68
CA ARG A 97 -12.34 17.76 -9.11
C ARG A 97 -13.86 17.74 -9.28
N ALA A 98 -14.37 18.54 -10.21
CA ALA A 98 -15.78 18.64 -10.50
C ALA A 98 -16.08 18.53 -11.99
N LEU A 99 -17.25 17.98 -12.30
CA LEU A 99 -17.83 17.89 -13.64
C LEU A 99 -19.21 18.52 -13.64
N SER A 100 -19.52 19.28 -14.68
CA SER A 100 -20.86 19.84 -14.91
C SER A 100 -21.27 19.73 -16.37
N GLU A 101 -22.55 19.44 -16.61
CA GLU A 101 -23.14 19.48 -17.96
C GLU A 101 -23.48 20.92 -18.39
N GLU A 102 -23.53 21.82 -17.42
CA GLU A 102 -23.86 23.23 -17.60
C GLU A 102 -22.61 24.11 -17.54
N PRO A 103 -22.64 25.29 -18.17
CA PRO A 103 -21.54 26.24 -18.07
C PRO A 103 -21.28 26.65 -16.62
N LEU A 104 -20.01 26.69 -16.23
CA LEU A 104 -19.56 27.14 -14.92
C LEU A 104 -18.79 28.44 -15.05
N GLU A 105 -18.92 29.31 -14.04
CA GLU A 105 -18.16 30.55 -13.93
C GLU A 105 -17.16 30.48 -12.78
N ASP A 106 -15.97 31.04 -12.98
CA ASP A 106 -14.96 31.14 -11.93
C ASP A 106 -15.47 31.98 -10.76
N GLY A 107 -15.36 31.44 -9.55
CA GLY A 107 -15.89 32.08 -8.34
C GLY A 107 -17.37 31.83 -8.07
N GLY A 108 -18.10 31.23 -9.03
CA GLY A 108 -19.51 30.86 -8.91
C GLY A 108 -19.77 29.82 -7.82
N ARG A 109 -21.03 29.73 -7.39
CA ARG A 109 -21.50 28.73 -6.43
C ARG A 109 -22.18 27.58 -7.17
N VAL A 110 -21.90 26.36 -6.75
CA VAL A 110 -22.45 25.15 -7.36
C VAL A 110 -22.96 24.21 -6.27
N ARG A 111 -24.05 23.49 -6.53
CA ARG A 111 -24.57 22.44 -5.66
C ARG A 111 -24.05 21.09 -6.13
N VAL A 112 -23.52 20.29 -5.21
CA VAL A 112 -23.06 18.93 -5.52
C VAL A 112 -24.28 18.01 -5.67
N THR A 113 -24.46 17.40 -6.82
CA THR A 113 -25.60 16.51 -7.10
C THR A 113 -25.25 15.05 -6.94
N ARG A 114 -23.99 14.66 -7.22
CA ARG A 114 -23.51 13.29 -7.12
C ARG A 114 -22.01 13.27 -6.85
N ARG A 115 -21.54 12.20 -6.21
CA ARG A 115 -20.11 11.90 -6.07
C ARG A 115 -19.78 10.60 -6.80
N ASP A 116 -18.67 10.60 -7.55
CA ASP A 116 -18.08 9.39 -8.12
C ASP A 116 -16.59 9.34 -7.79
N GLY A 117 -16.24 8.50 -6.80
CA GLY A 117 -14.88 8.41 -6.26
C GLY A 117 -14.37 9.76 -5.72
N LEU A 118 -13.44 10.36 -6.47
CA LEU A 118 -12.77 11.63 -6.17
C LEU A 118 -13.30 12.81 -7.01
N THR A 119 -14.33 12.58 -7.81
CA THR A 119 -14.95 13.56 -8.69
C THR A 119 -16.36 13.90 -8.20
N LEU A 120 -16.69 15.19 -8.17
CA LEU A 120 -18.01 15.69 -7.82
C LEU A 120 -18.77 16.10 -9.08
N TYR A 121 -20.02 15.67 -9.22
CA TYR A 121 -20.92 16.23 -10.22
C TYR A 121 -21.64 17.41 -9.60
N VAL A 122 -21.65 18.54 -10.30
CA VAL A 122 -22.14 19.80 -9.75
C VAL A 122 -23.04 20.52 -10.75
N THR A 123 -24.05 21.22 -10.23
CA THR A 123 -24.97 22.07 -11.00
C THR A 123 -24.82 23.50 -10.51
N PRO A 124 -24.74 24.51 -11.40
CA PRO A 124 -24.70 25.91 -10.99
C PRO A 124 -25.94 26.29 -10.18
N LEU A 125 -25.74 27.15 -9.17
CA LEU A 125 -26.84 27.73 -8.40
C LEU A 125 -27.18 29.10 -8.99
N GLU A 126 -28.46 29.36 -9.19
CA GLU A 126 -28.90 30.71 -9.57
C GLU A 126 -28.58 31.71 -8.44
N PRO A 127 -28.27 32.98 -8.75
CA PRO A 127 -27.85 33.99 -7.78
C PRO A 127 -28.86 34.33 -6.64
N GLY A 128 -29.98 33.64 -6.51
CA GLY A 128 -31.01 33.86 -5.49
C GLY A 128 -31.38 32.66 -4.61
N GLU A 129 -30.83 31.46 -4.83
CA GLU A 129 -31.22 30.25 -4.08
C GLU A 129 -30.38 29.96 -2.81
N ALA A 130 -29.60 30.94 -2.34
CA ALA A 130 -28.58 30.72 -1.31
C ALA A 130 -28.92 31.31 0.08
N GLU A 131 -30.20 31.56 0.36
CA GLU A 131 -30.69 31.89 1.72
C GLU A 131 -31.10 30.64 2.50
#